data_AF-A0A0G0X2Y0-F1
#
_entry.id   AF-A0A0G0X2Y0-F1
#
_cell.length_a   1.000
_cell.length_b   1.000
_cell.length_c   1.000
_cell.angle_alpha   90.00
_cell.angle_beta   90.00
_cell.angle_gamma   90.00
#
_symmetry.space_group_name_H-M   'P 1'
#
loop_
_entity.id
_entity.type
_entity.pdbx_description
1 polymer ?
#
loop_
_entity_poly.entity_id
_entity_poly.type
_entity_poly.pdbx_seq_one_letter_code
_entity_poly.pdbx_strand_id
1 'polypeptide(L)'
;MSLDLGSEKLQTLDKDLEHIDRCISLNLLKRRNFKLATGKTPEDVLDYLTNERPLFSSQTLVHGDFCMPNIIIDENNFGLIDVGDCGPGDPYKDLSALEVSIARNFGKE
;
A
#
# COMPACT_ATOMS: atom_id res chain seq x y z
N MET A 1 26.27 4.77 11.27
CA MET A 1 25.57 6.01 10.85
C MET A 1 24.09 5.70 10.89
N SER A 2 23.40 6.02 11.99
CA SER A 2 21.94 5.87 12.01
C SER A 2 21.37 7.02 11.19
N LEU A 3 20.71 6.69 10.09
CA LEU A 3 19.82 7.63 9.43
C LEU A 3 18.67 7.90 10.40
N ASP A 4 18.77 8.99 11.17
CA ASP A 4 17.62 9.57 11.86
C ASP A 4 16.74 10.26 10.80
N LEU A 5 16.15 9.44 9.94
CA LEU A 5 15.04 9.81 9.08
C LEU A 5 13.87 9.99 10.04
N GLY A 6 13.69 11.21 10.57
CA GLY A 6 12.68 11.53 11.57
C GLY A 6 11.43 10.69 11.37
N SER A 7 11.21 9.73 12.27
CA SER A 7 10.24 8.63 12.12
C SER A 7 8.82 9.13 11.85
N GLU A 8 8.54 10.38 12.22
CA GLU A 8 7.29 11.08 11.95
C GLU A 8 7.00 11.32 10.46
N LYS A 9 7.99 11.22 9.56
CA LYS A 9 7.77 11.40 8.12
C LYS A 9 7.50 10.09 7.36
N LEU A 10 7.88 8.94 7.90
CA LEU A 10 7.73 7.67 7.21
C LEU A 10 6.29 7.21 7.23
N GLN A 11 5.84 6.60 6.13
CA GLN A 11 4.50 6.01 6.08
C GLN A 11 4.48 4.70 6.88
N THR A 12 3.41 4.47 7.64
CA THR A 12 3.24 3.28 8.48
C THR A 12 1.82 2.76 8.31
N LEU A 13 1.58 1.52 8.75
CA LEU A 13 0.23 0.96 8.79
C LEU A 13 -0.74 1.90 9.55
N ASP A 14 -0.30 2.55 10.63
CA ASP A 14 -1.16 3.45 11.41
C ASP A 14 -1.63 4.66 10.60
N LYS A 15 -0.70 5.28 9.88
CA LYS A 15 -1.03 6.40 8.99
C LYS A 15 -1.90 5.97 7.83
N ASP A 16 -1.69 4.76 7.31
CA ASP A 16 -2.56 4.18 6.29
C ASP A 16 -3.99 4.00 6.83
N LEU A 17 -4.13 3.44 8.05
CA LEU A 17 -5.43 3.23 8.69
C LEU A 17 -6.14 4.56 8.97
N GLU A 18 -5.43 5.57 9.49
CA GLU A 18 -5.95 6.93 9.69
C GLU A 18 -6.42 7.56 8.38
N HIS A 19 -5.64 7.39 7.30
CA HIS A 19 -6.01 7.89 5.98
C HIS A 19 -7.26 7.18 5.43
N ILE A 20 -7.34 5.86 5.57
CA ILE A 20 -8.48 5.06 5.12
C ILE A 20 -9.74 5.48 5.88
N ASP A 21 -9.68 5.60 7.20
CA ASP A 21 -10.79 6.04 8.05
C ASP A 21 -11.29 7.45 7.65
N ARG A 22 -10.35 8.36 7.38
CA ARG A 22 -10.68 9.69 6.85
C ARG A 22 -11.38 9.62 5.48
N CYS A 23 -10.91 8.78 4.56
CA CYS A 23 -11.54 8.60 3.26
C CYS A 23 -12.95 8.01 3.37
N ILE A 24 -13.18 7.10 4.33
CA ILE A 24 -14.47 6.50 4.62
C ILE A 24 -15.44 7.54 5.19
N SER A 25 -15.03 8.28 6.21
CA SER A 25 -15.84 9.31 6.90
C SER A 25 -16.20 10.49 5.99
N LEU A 26 -15.29 10.89 5.10
CA LEU A 26 -15.53 11.93 4.09
C LEU A 26 -16.26 11.41 2.84
N ASN A 27 -16.63 10.12 2.80
CA ASN A 27 -17.32 9.48 1.69
C ASN A 27 -16.61 9.64 0.33
N LEU A 28 -15.27 9.53 0.32
CA LEU A 28 -14.44 9.67 -0.88
C LEU A 28 -14.33 8.38 -1.70
N LEU A 29 -14.90 7.28 -1.22
CA LEU A 29 -14.78 5.96 -1.83
C LEU A 29 -16.00 5.59 -2.67
N LYS A 30 -15.77 4.96 -3.82
CA LYS A 30 -16.82 4.36 -4.66
C LYS A 30 -17.29 3.03 -4.06
N ARG A 31 -17.98 3.08 -2.92
CA ARG A 31 -18.41 1.93 -2.10
C ARG A 31 -19.08 0.80 -2.89
N ARG A 32 -19.98 1.15 -3.82
CA ARG A 32 -20.66 0.17 -4.67
C ARG A 32 -19.67 -0.63 -5.53
N ASN A 33 -18.72 0.05 -6.17
CA ASN A 33 -17.72 -0.60 -7.02
C ASN A 33 -16.76 -1.45 -6.19
N PHE A 34 -16.37 -0.95 -5.01
CA PHE A 34 -15.51 -1.68 -4.08
C PHE A 34 -16.17 -3.00 -3.65
N LYS A 35 -17.43 -2.95 -3.17
CA LYS A 35 -18.18 -4.13 -2.76
C LYS A 35 -18.41 -5.13 -3.88
N LEU A 36 -18.67 -4.66 -5.10
CA LEU A 36 -18.81 -5.54 -6.27
C LEU A 36 -17.50 -6.25 -6.63
N ALA A 37 -16.35 -5.62 -6.41
CA ALA A 37 -15.05 -6.20 -6.73
C ALA A 37 -14.51 -7.15 -5.65
N THR A 38 -14.74 -6.83 -4.37
CA THR A 38 -14.10 -7.53 -3.24
C THR A 38 -15.06 -8.38 -2.40
N GLY A 39 -16.38 -8.17 -2.55
CA GLY A 39 -17.40 -8.74 -1.68
C GLY A 39 -17.48 -8.10 -0.29
N LYS A 40 -16.59 -7.16 0.05
CA LYS A 40 -16.50 -6.49 1.35
C LYS A 40 -16.78 -4.99 1.22
N THR A 41 -17.19 -4.33 2.31
CA THR A 41 -17.21 -2.86 2.38
C THR A 41 -15.84 -2.32 2.79
N PRO A 42 -15.53 -1.04 2.51
CA PRO A 42 -14.32 -0.41 3.04
C PRO A 42 -14.22 -0.50 4.57
N GLU A 43 -15.34 -0.37 5.29
CA GLU A 43 -15.42 -0.54 6.74
C GLU A 43 -15.03 -1.94 7.18
N ASP A 44 -15.56 -3.00 6.54
CA ASP A 44 -15.19 -4.38 6.87
C ASP A 44 -13.67 -4.62 6.72
N VAL A 45 -13.04 -3.95 5.74
CA VAL A 45 -11.60 -4.03 5.50
C VAL A 45 -10.83 -3.22 6.54
N LEU A 46 -11.28 -2.01 6.88
CA LEU A 46 -10.67 -1.18 7.93
C LEU A 46 -10.71 -1.90 9.28
N ASP A 47 -11.85 -2.49 9.64
CA ASP A 47 -12.03 -3.26 10.87
C ASP A 47 -11.07 -4.46 10.90
N TYR A 48 -10.96 -5.20 9.79
CA TYR A 48 -10.01 -6.32 9.68
C TYR A 48 -8.56 -5.87 9.88
N LEU A 49 -8.11 -4.84 9.15
CA LEU A 49 -6.73 -4.37 9.24
C LEU A 49 -6.39 -3.80 10.62
N THR A 50 -7.38 -3.18 11.28
CA THR A 50 -7.23 -2.65 12.65
C THR A 50 -7.13 -3.78 13.67
N ASN A 51 -7.99 -4.80 13.59
CA ASN A 51 -8.02 -5.91 14.53
C ASN A 51 -6.81 -6.86 14.37
N GLU A 52 -6.43 -7.15 13.14
CA GLU A 52 -5.28 -8.01 12.82
C GLU A 52 -3.96 -7.24 12.78
N ARG A 53 -3.96 -5.96 13.18
CA ARG A 53 -2.79 -5.09 13.18
C ARG A 53 -1.51 -5.74 13.73
N PRO A 54 -1.53 -6.51 14.85
CA PRO A 54 -0.33 -7.15 15.39
C PRO A 54 0.27 -8.24 14.50
N LEU A 55 -0.44 -8.74 13.49
CA LEU A 55 0.03 -9.78 12.58
C LEU A 55 0.91 -9.24 11.46
N PHE A 56 0.83 -7.93 11.16
CA PHE A 56 1.55 -7.33 10.05
C PHE A 56 2.98 -6.94 10.45
N SER A 57 3.93 -7.25 9.58
CA SER A 57 5.34 -6.87 9.79
C SER A 57 5.53 -5.36 9.63
N SER A 58 6.46 -4.79 10.39
CA SER A 58 6.99 -3.43 10.21
C SER A 58 8.51 -3.41 10.03
N GLN A 59 9.10 -4.57 9.75
CA GLN A 59 10.55 -4.75 9.63
C GLN A 59 11.06 -4.62 8.19
N THR A 60 10.17 -4.44 7.23
CA THR A 60 10.51 -4.30 5.81
C THR A 60 10.27 -2.87 5.36
N LEU A 61 11.20 -2.32 4.59
CA LEU A 61 10.96 -1.07 3.87
C LEU A 61 10.05 -1.37 2.68
N VAL A 62 8.88 -0.75 2.65
CA VAL A 62 7.92 -0.85 1.55
C VAL A 62 7.87 0.47 0.79
N HIS A 63 7.68 0.39 -0.52
CA HIS A 63 7.51 1.54 -1.41
C HIS A 63 6.19 2.27 -1.14
N GLY A 64 5.13 1.53 -0.83
CA GLY A 64 3.79 2.07 -0.57
C GLY A 64 2.86 2.02 -1.78
N ASP A 65 3.41 2.24 -2.97
CA ASP A 65 2.75 2.05 -4.27
C ASP A 65 3.67 1.32 -5.28
N PHE A 66 4.06 0.08 -4.96
CA PHE A 66 5.02 -0.67 -5.77
C PHE A 66 4.39 -1.27 -7.03
N CYS A 67 4.09 -0.43 -8.02
CA CYS A 67 3.48 -0.82 -9.29
C CYS A 67 4.43 -0.55 -10.48
N MET A 68 4.19 -1.21 -11.62
CA MET A 68 5.06 -1.11 -12.80
C MET A 68 5.39 0.33 -13.24
N PRO A 69 4.44 1.28 -13.31
CA PRO A 69 4.74 2.66 -13.68
C PRO A 69 5.75 3.35 -12.75
N ASN A 70 5.86 2.90 -11.51
CA ASN A 70 6.76 3.46 -10.50
C ASN A 70 8.16 2.80 -10.52
N ILE A 71 8.38 1.85 -11.43
CA ILE A 71 9.66 1.16 -11.63
C ILE A 71 10.24 1.62 -12.96
N ILE A 72 11.39 2.30 -12.91
CA ILE A 72 12.17 2.67 -14.09
C ILE A 72 13.26 1.62 -14.27
N ILE A 73 13.33 1.01 -15.46
CA ILE A 73 14.35 0.02 -15.79
C ILE A 73 15.19 0.56 -16.95
N ASP A 74 16.50 0.44 -16.81
CA ASP A 74 17.51 0.63 -17.85
C ASP A 74 18.33 -0.67 -17.98
N GLU A 75 19.16 -0.81 -19.01
CA GLU A 75 19.85 -2.05 -19.37
C GLU A 75 20.52 -2.79 -18.20
N ASN A 76 21.09 -2.03 -17.25
CA ASN A 76 21.83 -2.59 -16.10
C ASN A 76 21.29 -2.12 -14.74
N ASN A 77 20.29 -1.24 -14.71
CA ASN A 77 19.88 -0.54 -13.50
C ASN A 77 18.37 -0.49 -13.38
N PHE A 78 17.90 -0.32 -12.15
CA PHE A 78 16.52 0.06 -11.88
C PHE A 78 16.47 1.21 -10.88
N GLY A 79 15.41 2.00 -10.97
CA GLY A 79 15.10 3.08 -10.05
C GLY A 79 13.62 3.06 -9.68
N LEU A 80 13.30 3.56 -8.50
CA LEU A 80 11.93 3.72 -8.02
C LEU A 80 11.58 5.21 -7.96
N ILE A 81 10.37 5.54 -8.41
CA ILE A 81 9.80 6.89 -8.33
C ILE A 81 8.51 6.84 -7.54
N ASP A 82 8.01 8.01 -7.13
CA ASP A 82 6.79 8.12 -6.32
C ASP A 82 6.90 7.44 -4.94
N VAL A 83 8.02 7.70 -4.26
CA VAL A 83 8.36 7.16 -2.94
C VAL A 83 7.71 7.94 -1.78
N GLY A 84 6.63 8.69 -2.04
CA GLY A 84 5.97 9.54 -1.04
C GLY A 84 5.38 8.74 0.13
N ASP A 85 4.87 7.54 -0.16
CA ASP A 85 4.28 6.61 0.81
C ASP A 85 5.27 5.53 1.27
N CYS A 86 6.57 5.77 1.08
CA CYS A 86 7.60 4.83 1.49
C CYS A 86 7.80 4.83 3.00
N GLY A 87 7.97 3.65 3.58
CA GLY A 87 8.19 3.50 5.02
C GLY A 87 8.20 2.06 5.49
N PRO A 88 8.32 1.82 6.81
CA PRO A 88 8.28 0.48 7.36
C PRO A 88 6.87 -0.11 7.27
N GLY A 89 6.76 -1.33 6.76
CA GLY A 89 5.48 -1.99 6.60
C GLY A 89 5.59 -3.46 6.20
N ASP A 90 4.43 -4.05 5.93
CA ASP A 90 4.32 -5.44 5.58
C ASP A 90 4.68 -5.64 4.10
N PRO A 91 5.60 -6.55 3.76
CA PRO A 91 6.04 -6.75 2.36
C PRO A 91 4.89 -7.14 1.43
N TYR A 92 3.81 -7.74 1.93
CA TYR A 92 2.65 -8.09 1.10
C TYR A 92 1.90 -6.85 0.58
N LYS A 93 2.10 -5.66 1.19
CA LYS A 93 1.60 -4.39 0.65
C LYS A 93 2.14 -4.16 -0.77
N ASP A 94 3.45 -4.24 -0.95
CA ASP A 94 4.09 -4.03 -2.25
C ASP A 94 3.86 -5.22 -3.20
N LEU A 95 3.91 -6.45 -2.70
CA LEU A 95 3.69 -7.64 -3.52
C LEU A 95 2.29 -7.65 -4.14
N SER A 96 1.26 -7.32 -3.36
CA SER A 96 -0.12 -7.27 -3.87
C SER A 96 -0.33 -6.14 -4.89
N ALA A 97 0.29 -4.96 -4.66
CA ALA A 97 0.27 -3.86 -5.63
C ALA A 97 0.93 -4.25 -6.96
N LEU A 98 2.10 -4.90 -6.89
CA LEU A 98 2.83 -5.36 -8.06
C LEU A 98 2.06 -6.43 -8.83
N GLU A 99 1.50 -7.44 -8.14
CA GLU A 99 0.71 -8.51 -8.74
C GLU A 99 -0.46 -7.93 -9.57
N VAL A 100 -1.22 -7.00 -8.98
CA VAL A 100 -2.32 -6.33 -9.66
C VAL A 100 -1.81 -5.51 -10.85
N SER A 101 -0.65 -4.87 -10.73
CA SER A 101 -0.04 -4.08 -11.80
C SER A 101 0.39 -4.97 -12.98
N ILE A 102 1.07 -6.08 -12.72
CA ILE A 102 1.46 -7.07 -13.73
C ILE A 102 0.22 -7.59 -14.45
N ALA A 103 -0.79 -8.05 -13.70
CA ALA A 103 -2.01 -8.60 -14.25
C ALA A 103 -2.76 -7.60 -15.16
N ARG A 104 -2.75 -6.31 -14.81
CA ARG A 104 -3.37 -5.25 -15.62
C ARG A 104 -2.60 -4.94 -16.91
N ASN A 105 -1.28 -5.07 -16.91
CA ASN A 105 -0.44 -4.71 -18.06
C ASN A 105 -0.19 -5.89 -19.01
N PHE A 106 -0.06 -7.10 -18.49
CA PHE A 106 0.30 -8.29 -19.27
C PHE A 106 -0.79 -9.38 -19.30
N GLY A 107 -1.86 -9.21 -18.52
CA GLY A 107 -2.90 -10.24 -18.35
C GLY A 107 -2.61 -11.15 -17.17
N LYS A 108 -3.62 -11.98 -16.82
CA LYS A 108 -3.46 -13.04 -15.81
C LYS A 108 -2.80 -14.25 -16.46
N GLU A 109 -1.93 -14.93 -15.71
CA GLU A 109 -1.51 -16.30 -16.06
C GLU A 109 -2.70 -17.27 -16.05
#